data_AF-M5BRA3-F1
#
_entry.id   AF-M5BRA3-F1
#
_cell.length_a   1.000
_cell.length_b   1.000
_cell.length_c   1.000
_cell.angle_alpha   90.00
_cell.angle_beta   90.00
_cell.angle_gamma   90.00
#
_symmetry.space_group_name_H-M   'P 1'
#
loop_
_entity.id
_entity.type
_entity.pdbx_description
1 polymer ?
#
loop_
_entity_poly.entity_id
_entity_poly.type
_entity_poly.pdbx_seq_one_letter_code
_entity_poly.pdbx_strand_id
1 'polypeptide(L)'
;MHARSKAKIDDFVRGHFYGHFDFDIENTLYMFTAGRYEYRNKGVDMFIESLARLNYRLQETKSNMTVVAFIIMPAATHSYTIEALKGQAVTKQLRDTITEIQNRVGNRLFEHAARYHGEELPKFEDLLSDQDKVALKRRMFALKRNSLPPIVTHNMADDGADPILLHVRRCQLFNRSSDRVKIVFHPDFLNSNNPILGLDYEEFVRGCHMGVFPSYYEPWGYTPAECTVMGIPSITTNLSGFGSFMQDLIEKPEDEGIYIVDRRMQSIEDSVQQLSEQMLAFCNKTRRQRINQRNRVERMSPLLDWKNLGVEYSKARQLALRRAYPDAFGDEDDIDDFAGGTNKMPFSVPGSPRFRHGAMTPGDIGTLTEEMQALQTSDYKGQAWPRMQPEDEEDSYPFPLVLKVRSRAGSVMSGASTPGGGMSRTLSEGDLQRADEALSHHRPNGH
;
A
#
# COMPACT_ATOMS: atom_id res chain seq x y z
N MET A 1 -1.20 3.93 -14.62
CA MET A 1 -0.06 3.33 -13.89
C MET A 1 -0.34 1.91 -13.39
N HIS A 2 -1.39 1.66 -12.59
CA HIS A 2 -1.72 0.31 -12.07
C HIS A 2 -1.63 -0.83 -13.10
N ALA A 3 -2.31 -0.73 -14.24
CA ALA A 3 -2.35 -1.80 -15.25
C ALA A 3 -0.96 -2.15 -15.81
N ARG A 4 -0.09 -1.15 -15.99
CA ARG A 4 1.29 -1.35 -16.47
C ARG A 4 2.13 -2.10 -15.44
N SER A 5 2.05 -1.71 -14.17
CA SER A 5 2.75 -2.41 -13.08
C SER A 5 2.18 -3.81 -12.84
N LYS A 6 0.85 -3.98 -12.93
CA LYS A 6 0.20 -5.29 -12.83
C LYS A 6 0.72 -6.24 -13.91
N ALA A 7 0.90 -5.78 -15.15
CA ALA A 7 1.42 -6.63 -16.23
C ALA A 7 2.83 -7.20 -15.92
N LYS A 8 3.70 -6.43 -15.26
CA LYS A 8 5.02 -6.92 -14.79
C LYS A 8 4.86 -8.00 -13.70
N ILE A 9 3.91 -7.85 -12.79
CA ILE A 9 3.60 -8.89 -11.78
C ILE A 9 3.00 -10.13 -12.45
N ASP A 10 2.09 -9.96 -13.42
CA ASP A 10 1.50 -11.06 -14.19
C ASP A 10 2.60 -11.88 -14.88
N ASP A 11 3.61 -11.23 -15.42
CA ASP A 11 4.77 -11.89 -16.04
C ASP A 11 5.59 -12.71 -15.05
N PHE A 12 5.87 -12.14 -13.87
CA PHE A 12 6.49 -12.89 -12.79
C PHE A 12 5.65 -14.12 -12.41
N VAL A 13 4.33 -13.97 -12.24
CA VAL A 13 3.42 -15.05 -11.85
C VAL A 13 3.38 -16.15 -12.92
N ARG A 14 3.33 -15.81 -14.21
CA ARG A 14 3.44 -16.81 -15.30
C ARG A 14 4.75 -17.60 -15.22
N GLY A 15 5.86 -16.92 -14.93
CA GLY A 15 7.18 -17.54 -14.76
C GLY A 15 7.28 -18.39 -13.49
N HIS A 16 6.70 -17.95 -12.38
CA HIS A 16 6.76 -18.63 -11.08
C HIS A 16 5.88 -19.89 -11.05
N PHE A 17 4.71 -19.82 -11.68
CA PHE A 17 3.74 -20.91 -11.76
C PHE A 17 3.85 -21.71 -13.07
N TYR A 18 5.00 -21.68 -13.75
CA TYR A 18 5.18 -22.46 -14.98
C TYR A 18 4.89 -23.96 -14.76
N GLY A 19 4.19 -24.58 -15.71
CA GLY A 19 3.71 -25.96 -15.60
C GLY A 19 2.47 -26.17 -14.71
N HIS A 20 2.15 -25.20 -13.85
CA HIS A 20 0.98 -25.17 -12.96
C HIS A 20 0.17 -23.87 -13.12
N PHE A 21 0.24 -23.26 -14.30
CA PHE A 21 -0.48 -22.04 -14.62
C PHE A 21 -1.89 -22.40 -15.08
N ASP A 22 -2.71 -22.85 -14.14
CA ASP A 22 -4.05 -23.44 -14.33
C ASP A 22 -5.20 -22.50 -13.90
N PHE A 23 -4.90 -21.22 -13.70
CA PHE A 23 -5.85 -20.20 -13.29
C PHE A 23 -5.80 -18.97 -14.21
N ASP A 24 -6.90 -18.25 -14.27
CA ASP A 24 -7.04 -17.04 -15.09
C ASP A 24 -6.42 -15.82 -14.40
N ILE A 25 -5.45 -15.17 -15.06
CA ILE A 25 -4.81 -13.93 -14.59
C ILE A 25 -5.78 -12.75 -14.55
N GLU A 26 -6.77 -12.71 -15.45
CA GLU A 26 -7.76 -11.63 -15.41
C GLU A 26 -8.62 -11.70 -14.14
N ASN A 27 -8.89 -12.92 -13.67
CA ASN A 27 -9.56 -13.20 -12.42
C ASN A 27 -8.60 -13.57 -11.27
N THR A 28 -7.41 -12.98 -11.28
CA THR A 28 -6.44 -13.08 -10.19
C THR A 28 -6.25 -11.75 -9.49
N LEU A 29 -6.30 -11.77 -8.16
CA LEU A 29 -6.01 -10.66 -7.27
C LEU A 29 -4.64 -10.83 -6.60
N TYR A 30 -3.97 -9.71 -6.41
CA TYR A 30 -2.66 -9.64 -5.77
C TYR A 30 -2.82 -8.97 -4.41
N MET A 31 -2.60 -9.73 -3.35
CA MET A 31 -2.55 -9.23 -1.99
C MET A 31 -1.11 -9.25 -1.52
N PHE A 32 -0.70 -8.30 -0.68
CA PHE A 32 0.66 -8.33 -0.18
C PHE A 32 0.75 -7.82 1.25
N THR A 33 1.74 -8.34 1.98
CA THR A 33 2.26 -7.73 3.19
C THR A 33 3.73 -7.40 2.98
N ALA A 34 4.20 -6.30 3.53
CA ALA A 34 5.56 -5.83 3.36
C ALA A 34 6.08 -5.13 4.61
N GLY A 35 7.38 -5.20 4.84
CA GLY A 35 8.05 -4.44 5.90
C GLY A 35 9.27 -5.16 6.45
N ARG A 36 9.73 -4.71 7.62
CA ARG A 36 10.76 -5.41 8.39
C ARG A 36 10.27 -6.81 8.76
N TYR A 37 11.21 -7.75 8.85
CA TYR A 37 10.90 -9.11 9.28
C TYR A 37 10.61 -9.13 10.80
N GLU A 38 9.39 -8.78 11.16
CA GLU A 38 8.86 -8.85 12.52
C GLU A 38 7.58 -9.69 12.53
N TYR A 39 7.74 -11.02 12.53
CA TYR A 39 6.68 -12.00 12.32
C TYR A 39 5.38 -11.75 13.12
N ARG A 40 5.49 -11.43 14.43
CA ARG A 40 4.34 -11.15 15.29
C ARG A 40 3.91 -9.68 15.24
N ASN A 41 4.84 -8.73 15.32
CA ASN A 41 4.50 -7.31 15.39
C ASN A 41 3.80 -6.84 14.11
N LYS A 42 4.25 -7.31 12.94
CA LYS A 42 3.64 -7.02 11.64
C LYS A 42 2.43 -7.91 11.33
N GLY A 43 2.09 -8.85 12.21
CA GLY A 43 0.92 -9.70 12.08
C GLY A 43 0.99 -10.73 10.95
N VAL A 44 2.19 -11.15 10.55
CA VAL A 44 2.37 -12.12 9.45
C VAL A 44 1.75 -13.47 9.81
N ASP A 45 1.80 -13.81 11.10
CA ASP A 45 1.07 -14.95 11.67
C ASP A 45 -0.43 -14.87 11.36
N MET A 46 -1.06 -13.74 11.67
CA MET A 46 -2.50 -13.52 11.43
C MET A 46 -2.82 -13.51 9.93
N PHE A 47 -1.92 -12.95 9.11
CA PHE A 47 -2.07 -12.92 7.66
C PHE A 47 -2.11 -14.33 7.07
N ILE A 48 -1.14 -15.19 7.40
CA ILE A 48 -1.06 -16.57 6.88
C ILE A 48 -2.29 -17.39 7.30
N GLU A 49 -2.69 -17.31 8.57
CA GLU A 49 -3.86 -18.03 9.07
C GLU A 49 -5.15 -17.58 8.37
N SER A 50 -5.32 -16.27 8.17
CA SER A 50 -6.48 -15.71 7.48
C SER A 50 -6.51 -16.08 5.99
N LEU A 51 -5.35 -16.21 5.34
CA LEU A 51 -5.24 -16.69 3.96
C LEU A 51 -5.64 -18.17 3.83
N ALA A 52 -5.31 -19.01 4.82
CA ALA A 52 -5.74 -20.40 4.85
C ALA A 52 -7.27 -20.52 4.95
N ARG A 53 -7.91 -19.71 5.80
CA ARG A 53 -9.38 -19.62 5.89
C ARG A 53 -10.02 -19.08 4.63
N LEU A 54 -9.42 -18.06 4.02
CA LEU A 54 -9.85 -17.53 2.74
C LEU A 54 -9.77 -18.61 1.65
N ASN A 55 -8.72 -19.41 1.63
CA ASN A 55 -8.57 -20.53 0.70
C ASN A 55 -9.73 -21.52 0.82
N TYR A 56 -10.03 -21.95 2.05
CA TYR A 56 -11.16 -22.83 2.33
C TYR A 56 -12.49 -22.22 1.85
N ARG A 57 -12.78 -20.95 2.20
CA ARG A 57 -14.03 -20.29 1.81
C ARG A 57 -14.18 -20.12 0.30
N LEU A 58 -13.09 -19.80 -0.41
CA LEU A 58 -13.11 -19.69 -1.88
C LEU A 58 -13.33 -21.06 -2.55
N GLN A 59 -12.80 -22.14 -1.97
CA GLN A 59 -13.06 -23.51 -2.43
C GLN A 59 -14.51 -23.93 -2.19
N GLU A 60 -15.02 -23.70 -0.97
CA GLU A 60 -16.39 -24.04 -0.57
C GLU A 60 -17.44 -23.33 -1.43
N THR A 61 -17.24 -22.04 -1.68
CA THR A 61 -18.11 -21.23 -2.55
C THR A 61 -17.89 -21.51 -4.05
N LYS A 62 -16.93 -22.38 -4.40
CA LYS A 62 -16.50 -22.66 -5.78
C LYS A 62 -16.20 -21.38 -6.57
N SER A 63 -15.61 -20.39 -5.89
CA SER A 63 -15.25 -19.12 -6.50
C SER A 63 -14.28 -19.34 -7.64
N ASN A 64 -14.47 -18.62 -8.74
CA ASN A 64 -13.53 -18.60 -9.86
C ASN A 64 -12.34 -17.65 -9.61
N MET A 65 -12.34 -16.91 -8.49
CA MET A 65 -11.28 -15.96 -8.12
C MET A 65 -10.04 -16.67 -7.61
N THR A 66 -8.86 -16.22 -8.04
CA THR A 66 -7.58 -16.65 -7.49
C THR A 66 -6.91 -15.50 -6.77
N VAL A 67 -6.31 -15.76 -5.61
CA VAL A 67 -5.51 -14.79 -4.88
C VAL A 67 -4.06 -15.25 -4.90
N VAL A 68 -3.13 -14.40 -5.31
CA VAL A 68 -1.70 -14.60 -5.08
C VAL A 68 -1.27 -13.61 -4.01
N ALA A 69 -0.91 -14.14 -2.85
CA ALA A 69 -0.49 -13.38 -1.69
C ALA A 69 1.04 -13.35 -1.59
N PHE A 70 1.59 -12.14 -1.61
CA PHE A 70 3.01 -11.87 -1.49
C PHE A 70 3.39 -11.52 -0.06
N ILE A 71 4.52 -12.05 0.39
CA ILE A 71 5.15 -11.65 1.66
C ILE A 71 6.52 -11.07 1.30
N ILE A 72 6.70 -9.77 1.49
CA ILE A 72 7.93 -9.05 1.15
C ILE A 72 8.62 -8.65 2.46
N MET A 73 9.48 -9.52 2.98
CA MET A 73 10.15 -9.30 4.27
C MET A 73 11.60 -9.82 4.23
N PRO A 74 12.61 -8.94 4.27
CA PRO A 74 14.01 -9.33 4.14
C PRO A 74 14.44 -10.33 5.21
N ALA A 75 15.02 -11.46 4.78
CA ALA A 75 15.54 -12.51 5.66
C ALA A 75 16.98 -12.89 5.29
N ALA A 76 17.65 -13.68 6.12
CA ALA A 76 18.94 -14.26 5.78
C ALA A 76 18.78 -15.33 4.68
N THR A 77 19.41 -15.11 3.52
CA THR A 77 19.30 -15.99 2.35
C THR A 77 20.63 -16.22 1.64
N HIS A 78 20.67 -17.26 0.82
CA HIS A 78 21.76 -17.62 -0.09
C HIS A 78 21.30 -17.51 -1.55
N SER A 79 21.07 -16.27 -1.99
CA SER A 79 20.62 -15.95 -3.36
C SER A 79 19.31 -16.66 -3.76
N TYR A 80 18.96 -16.56 -5.04
CA TYR A 80 17.74 -17.12 -5.61
C TYR A 80 17.79 -18.64 -5.73
N THR A 81 16.61 -19.27 -5.64
CA THR A 81 16.49 -20.69 -5.99
C THR A 81 16.73 -20.88 -7.49
N ILE A 82 17.33 -22.02 -7.86
CA ILE A 82 17.50 -22.40 -9.27
C ILE A 82 16.13 -22.48 -9.96
N GLU A 83 15.11 -22.94 -9.24
CA GLU A 83 13.74 -23.06 -9.76
C GLU A 83 13.12 -21.71 -10.12
N ALA A 84 13.30 -20.68 -9.29
CA ALA A 84 12.79 -19.34 -9.56
C ALA A 84 13.44 -18.73 -10.82
N LEU A 85 14.77 -18.85 -10.95
CA LEU A 85 15.50 -18.36 -12.13
C LEU A 85 15.11 -19.14 -13.39
N LYS A 86 15.01 -20.47 -13.29
CA LYS A 86 14.62 -21.34 -14.40
C LYS A 86 13.21 -20.99 -14.91
N GLY A 87 12.25 -20.77 -13.99
CA GLY A 87 10.88 -20.42 -14.36
C GLY A 87 10.81 -19.19 -15.25
N GLN A 88 11.49 -18.12 -14.86
CA GLN A 88 11.55 -16.88 -15.64
C GLN A 88 12.30 -17.04 -16.97
N ALA A 89 13.38 -17.82 -16.98
CA ALA A 89 14.13 -18.07 -18.21
C ALA A 89 13.31 -18.85 -19.26
N VAL A 90 12.57 -19.88 -18.85
CA VAL A 90 11.76 -20.70 -19.76
C VAL A 90 10.59 -19.90 -20.33
N THR A 91 9.90 -19.11 -19.50
CA THR A 91 8.79 -18.26 -19.98
C THR A 91 9.27 -17.13 -20.88
N LYS A 92 10.45 -16.54 -20.60
CA LYS A 92 11.08 -15.57 -21.51
C LYS A 92 11.39 -16.20 -22.87
N GLN A 93 12.02 -17.37 -22.91
CA GLN A 93 12.30 -18.07 -24.17
C GLN A 93 11.04 -18.42 -24.97
N LEU A 94 9.96 -18.80 -24.29
CA LEU A 94 8.66 -19.02 -24.92
C LEU A 94 8.16 -17.72 -25.57
N ARG A 95 8.18 -16.61 -24.84
CA ARG A 95 7.76 -15.29 -25.33
C ARG A 95 8.58 -14.84 -26.52
N ASP A 96 9.90 -14.95 -26.45
CA ASP A 96 10.80 -14.56 -27.54
C ASP A 96 10.49 -15.38 -28.81
N THR A 97 10.28 -16.70 -28.65
CA THR A 97 9.88 -17.57 -29.78
C THR A 97 8.53 -17.18 -30.36
N ILE A 98 7.55 -16.83 -29.52
CA ILE A 98 6.22 -16.38 -29.97
C ILE A 98 6.34 -15.05 -30.74
N THR A 99 7.16 -14.10 -30.26
CA THR A 99 7.39 -12.82 -30.94
C THR A 99 8.02 -13.01 -32.31
N GLU A 100 9.00 -13.92 -32.44
CA GLU A 100 9.57 -14.27 -33.75
C GLU A 100 8.52 -14.85 -34.71
N ILE A 101 7.67 -15.76 -34.21
CA ILE A 101 6.57 -16.34 -34.98
C ILE A 101 5.56 -15.26 -35.39
N GLN A 102 5.20 -14.36 -34.47
CA GLN A 102 4.30 -13.23 -34.74
C GLN A 102 4.84 -12.34 -35.86
N ASN A 103 6.14 -12.02 -35.84
CA ASN A 103 6.77 -11.23 -36.89
C ASN A 103 6.72 -11.94 -38.26
N ARG A 104 6.98 -13.26 -38.30
CA ARG A 104 6.89 -14.05 -39.53
C ARG A 104 5.46 -14.13 -40.06
N VAL A 105 4.50 -14.41 -39.18
CA VAL A 105 3.07 -14.44 -39.51
C VAL A 105 2.61 -13.07 -40.02
N GLY A 106 3.01 -11.99 -39.35
CA GLY A 106 2.70 -10.62 -39.76
C GLY A 106 3.23 -10.29 -41.15
N ASN A 107 4.48 -10.68 -41.46
CA ASN A 107 5.06 -10.49 -42.80
C ASN A 107 4.31 -11.28 -43.88
N ARG A 108 3.98 -12.56 -43.63
CA ARG A 108 3.19 -13.38 -44.58
C ARG A 108 1.80 -12.80 -44.81
N LEU A 109 1.13 -12.35 -43.75
CA LEU A 109 -0.17 -11.72 -43.81
C LEU A 109 -0.13 -10.41 -44.61
N PHE A 110 0.89 -9.58 -44.38
CA PHE A 110 1.11 -8.34 -45.11
C PHE A 110 1.35 -8.59 -46.61
N GLU A 111 2.24 -9.54 -46.93
CA GLU A 111 2.56 -9.90 -48.32
C GLU A 111 1.33 -10.42 -49.07
N HIS A 112 0.50 -11.23 -48.41
CA HIS A 112 -0.76 -11.72 -48.97
C HIS A 112 -1.75 -10.58 -49.19
N ALA A 113 -1.98 -9.74 -48.18
CA ALA A 113 -2.91 -8.60 -48.27
C ALA A 113 -2.49 -7.56 -49.32
N ALA A 114 -1.18 -7.37 -49.52
CA ALA A 114 -0.65 -6.46 -50.53
C ALA A 114 -0.76 -7.01 -51.97
N ARG A 115 -0.77 -8.34 -52.14
CA ARG A 115 -0.84 -8.99 -53.46
C ARG A 115 -2.25 -9.27 -53.93
N TYR A 116 -3.16 -9.64 -53.03
CA TYR A 116 -4.50 -10.08 -53.38
C TYR A 116 -5.51 -8.97 -53.08
N HIS A 117 -5.96 -8.28 -54.13
CA HIS A 117 -7.02 -7.29 -54.04
C HIS A 117 -8.39 -7.98 -53.99
N GLY A 118 -8.84 -8.37 -52.78
CA GLY A 118 -10.27 -8.41 -52.47
C GLY A 118 -11.03 -9.74 -52.45
N GLU A 119 -10.43 -10.93 -52.66
CA GLU A 119 -11.24 -12.17 -52.74
C GLU A 119 -10.90 -13.32 -51.77
N GLU A 120 -9.69 -13.44 -51.21
CA GLU A 120 -9.39 -14.52 -50.26
C GLU A 120 -8.46 -14.09 -49.11
N LEU A 121 -8.93 -14.25 -47.88
CA LEU A 121 -8.09 -14.19 -46.68
C LEU A 121 -7.18 -15.42 -46.62
N PRO A 122 -5.92 -15.28 -46.18
CA PRO A 122 -5.03 -16.42 -46.04
C PRO A 122 -5.55 -17.38 -44.97
N LYS A 123 -5.46 -18.69 -45.22
CA LYS A 123 -5.84 -19.69 -44.23
C LYS A 123 -4.81 -19.70 -43.09
N PHE A 124 -5.26 -20.07 -41.90
CA PHE A 124 -4.38 -20.15 -40.72
C PHE A 124 -3.20 -21.12 -40.94
N GLU A 125 -3.44 -22.19 -41.70
CA GLU A 125 -2.42 -23.19 -42.06
C GLU A 125 -1.28 -22.62 -42.90
N ASP A 126 -1.55 -21.62 -43.73
CA ASP A 126 -0.56 -20.94 -44.58
C ASP A 126 0.24 -19.90 -43.78
N LEU A 127 -0.34 -19.38 -42.70
CA LEU A 127 0.30 -18.38 -41.84
C LEU A 127 1.32 -19.01 -40.89
N LEU A 128 1.05 -20.20 -40.34
CA LEU A 128 1.91 -20.87 -39.36
C LEU A 128 2.66 -22.07 -39.97
N SER A 129 3.96 -21.92 -40.22
CA SER A 129 4.77 -22.97 -40.84
C SER A 129 5.02 -24.15 -39.89
N ASP A 130 5.34 -25.32 -40.44
CA ASP A 130 5.66 -26.50 -39.63
C ASP A 130 6.92 -26.30 -38.78
N GLN A 131 7.89 -25.51 -39.26
CA GLN A 131 9.05 -25.12 -38.46
C GLN A 131 8.65 -24.30 -37.23
N ASP A 132 7.71 -23.36 -37.39
CA ASP A 132 7.17 -22.55 -36.29
C ASP A 132 6.42 -23.45 -35.28
N LYS A 133 5.61 -24.40 -35.77
CA LYS A 133 4.91 -25.39 -34.93
C LYS A 133 5.89 -26.25 -34.12
N VAL A 134 6.98 -26.73 -34.73
CA VAL A 134 8.02 -27.52 -34.04
C VAL A 134 8.74 -26.69 -32.99
N ALA A 135 9.12 -25.45 -33.30
CA ALA A 135 9.75 -24.54 -32.36
C ALA A 135 8.84 -24.27 -31.14
N LEU A 136 7.56 -23.97 -31.38
CA LEU A 136 6.58 -23.75 -30.33
C LEU A 136 6.37 -25.00 -29.45
N LYS A 137 6.19 -26.18 -30.07
CA LYS A 137 6.05 -27.45 -29.34
C LYS A 137 7.26 -27.75 -28.46
N ARG A 138 8.48 -27.46 -28.93
CA ARG A 138 9.72 -27.62 -28.15
C ARG A 138 9.71 -26.71 -26.92
N ARG A 139 9.27 -25.46 -27.04
CA ARG A 139 9.14 -24.53 -25.90
C ARG A 139 8.04 -24.94 -24.93
N MET A 140 6.90 -25.39 -25.43
CA MET A 140 5.81 -25.91 -24.59
C MET A 140 6.23 -27.13 -23.79
N PHE A 141 7.02 -28.04 -24.39
CA PHE A 141 7.54 -29.21 -23.68
C PHE A 141 8.47 -28.83 -22.53
N ALA A 142 9.27 -27.76 -22.69
CA ALA A 142 10.17 -27.26 -21.64
C ALA A 142 9.44 -26.64 -20.43
N LEU A 143 8.16 -26.27 -20.56
CA LEU A 143 7.33 -25.75 -19.47
C LEU A 143 6.80 -26.85 -18.54
N LYS A 144 6.95 -28.13 -18.89
CA LYS A 144 6.49 -29.22 -18.03
C LYS A 144 7.31 -29.26 -16.75
N ARG A 145 6.61 -29.33 -15.61
CA ARG A 145 7.17 -29.38 -14.27
C ARG A 145 6.43 -30.45 -13.47
N ASN A 146 7.16 -31.21 -12.65
CA ASN A 146 6.59 -32.24 -11.78
C ASN A 146 6.46 -31.76 -10.31
N SER A 147 7.29 -30.80 -9.88
CA SER A 147 7.22 -30.21 -8.54
C SER A 147 6.18 -29.08 -8.50
N LEU A 148 5.55 -28.87 -7.35
CA LEU A 148 4.65 -27.73 -7.15
C LEU A 148 5.40 -26.39 -7.23
N PRO A 149 4.72 -25.28 -7.58
CA PRO A 149 5.30 -23.94 -7.55
C PRO A 149 5.84 -23.61 -6.14
N PRO A 150 7.07 -23.11 -6.01
CA PRO A 150 7.69 -22.93 -4.70
C PRO A 150 6.97 -21.81 -3.92
N ILE A 151 6.90 -21.96 -2.60
CA ILE A 151 6.33 -20.94 -1.70
C ILE A 151 7.32 -19.82 -1.40
N VAL A 152 8.60 -19.99 -1.73
CA VAL A 152 9.69 -19.02 -1.48
C VAL A 152 10.58 -18.87 -2.72
N THR A 153 11.08 -17.67 -2.97
CA THR A 153 11.90 -17.37 -4.17
C THR A 153 13.40 -17.57 -3.96
N HIS A 154 13.88 -17.54 -2.73
CA HIS A 154 15.30 -17.61 -2.35
C HIS A 154 15.63 -18.89 -1.58
N ASN A 155 16.91 -19.26 -1.55
CA ASN A 155 17.40 -20.28 -0.64
C ASN A 155 17.54 -19.64 0.75
N MET A 156 16.73 -20.04 1.72
CA MET A 156 16.82 -19.50 3.08
C MET A 156 18.08 -20.01 3.78
N ALA A 157 18.72 -19.17 4.61
CA ALA A 157 19.87 -19.59 5.42
C ALA A 157 19.46 -20.65 6.47
N ASP A 158 18.30 -20.47 7.09
CA ASP A 158 17.70 -21.45 8.01
C ASP A 158 16.22 -21.68 7.64
N ASP A 159 16.02 -22.46 6.58
CA ASP A 159 14.68 -22.81 6.08
C ASP A 159 13.84 -23.56 7.12
N GLY A 160 14.48 -24.38 7.96
CA GLY A 160 13.80 -25.26 8.91
C GLY A 160 13.23 -24.53 10.12
N ALA A 161 13.89 -23.45 10.56
CA ALA A 161 13.44 -22.65 11.70
C ALA A 161 12.71 -21.36 11.32
N ASP A 162 12.66 -20.99 10.04
CA ASP A 162 12.01 -19.76 9.58
C ASP A 162 10.51 -19.72 9.97
N PRO A 163 10.06 -18.73 10.77
CA PRO A 163 8.69 -18.70 11.28
C PRO A 163 7.62 -18.58 10.20
N ILE A 164 7.90 -17.84 9.11
CA ILE A 164 6.96 -17.65 8.00
C ILE A 164 6.76 -18.98 7.28
N LEU A 165 7.85 -19.65 6.91
CA LEU A 165 7.81 -20.93 6.20
C LEU A 165 7.22 -22.05 7.05
N LEU A 166 7.59 -22.12 8.33
CA LEU A 166 6.98 -23.07 9.26
C LEU A 166 5.46 -22.89 9.36
N HIS A 167 4.99 -21.64 9.42
CA HIS A 167 3.55 -21.37 9.47
C HIS A 167 2.86 -21.70 8.14
N VAL A 168 3.42 -21.31 6.99
CA VAL A 168 2.88 -21.69 5.68
C VAL A 168 2.78 -23.21 5.53
N ARG A 169 3.80 -23.96 5.99
CA ARG A 169 3.78 -25.43 6.02
C ARG A 169 2.71 -25.98 6.94
N ARG A 170 2.54 -25.40 8.14
CA ARG A 170 1.51 -25.78 9.10
C ARG A 170 0.09 -25.60 8.55
N CYS A 171 -0.15 -24.50 7.84
CA CYS A 171 -1.43 -24.22 7.18
C CYS A 171 -1.60 -24.93 5.83
N GLN A 172 -0.58 -25.69 5.39
CA GLN A 172 -0.58 -26.48 4.15
C GLN A 172 -0.82 -25.68 2.86
N LEU A 173 -0.43 -24.40 2.84
CA LEU A 173 -0.52 -23.54 1.66
C LEU A 173 0.66 -23.78 0.71
N PHE A 174 0.59 -24.86 -0.07
CA PHE A 174 1.69 -25.36 -0.91
C PHE A 174 1.54 -25.03 -2.40
N ASN A 175 0.69 -24.07 -2.75
CA ASN A 175 0.42 -23.70 -4.14
C ASN A 175 -0.10 -24.88 -5.00
N ARG A 176 -0.90 -25.78 -4.41
CA ARG A 176 -1.51 -26.88 -5.17
C ARG A 176 -2.47 -26.30 -6.21
N SER A 177 -2.74 -27.05 -7.28
CA SER A 177 -3.75 -26.68 -8.29
C SER A 177 -5.13 -26.41 -7.68
N SER A 178 -5.51 -27.15 -6.63
CA SER A 178 -6.76 -26.97 -5.89
C SER A 178 -6.82 -25.69 -5.06
N ASP A 179 -5.67 -25.10 -4.70
CA ASP A 179 -5.63 -23.93 -3.83
C ASP A 179 -6.10 -22.69 -4.59
N ARG A 180 -7.10 -21.99 -4.06
CA ARG A 180 -7.58 -20.69 -4.59
C ARG A 180 -6.70 -19.54 -4.13
N VAL A 181 -5.97 -19.72 -3.03
CA VAL A 181 -4.97 -18.78 -2.52
C VAL A 181 -3.59 -19.37 -2.70
N LYS A 182 -2.72 -18.66 -3.43
CA LYS A 182 -1.32 -19.00 -3.64
C LYS A 182 -0.43 -18.09 -2.80
N ILE A 183 0.71 -18.59 -2.35
CA ILE A 183 1.70 -17.87 -1.52
C ILE A 183 3.00 -17.71 -2.28
N VAL A 184 3.56 -16.51 -2.23
CA VAL A 184 4.93 -16.20 -2.67
C VAL A 184 5.64 -15.40 -1.59
N PHE A 185 6.53 -16.04 -0.86
CA PHE A 185 7.45 -15.40 0.05
C PHE A 185 8.69 -14.92 -0.72
N HIS A 186 8.91 -13.61 -0.73
CA HIS A 186 10.08 -12.96 -1.30
C HIS A 186 10.91 -12.35 -0.16
N PRO A 187 11.89 -13.09 0.37
CA PRO A 187 12.68 -12.72 1.55
C PRO A 187 13.79 -11.68 1.27
N ASP A 188 13.55 -10.71 0.41
CA ASP A 188 14.50 -9.64 0.07
C ASP A 188 13.74 -8.34 -0.25
N PHE A 189 14.46 -7.23 -0.36
CA PHE A 189 13.89 -5.99 -0.86
C PHE A 189 13.66 -6.05 -2.38
N LEU A 190 12.56 -5.43 -2.81
CA LEU A 190 12.25 -5.29 -4.22
C LEU A 190 13.17 -4.26 -4.88
N ASN A 191 13.74 -4.63 -6.02
CA ASN A 191 14.62 -3.80 -6.82
C ASN A 191 14.36 -4.10 -8.30
N SER A 192 14.27 -3.05 -9.12
CA SER A 192 14.15 -3.14 -10.59
C SER A 192 15.24 -3.99 -11.27
N ASN A 193 16.42 -4.10 -10.66
CA ASN A 193 17.52 -4.93 -11.16
C ASN A 193 17.38 -6.43 -10.83
N ASN A 194 16.37 -6.84 -10.05
CA ASN A 194 16.20 -8.24 -9.66
C ASN A 194 15.82 -9.10 -10.89
N PRO A 195 16.49 -10.25 -11.09
CA PRO A 195 16.30 -11.08 -12.29
C PRO A 195 14.95 -11.80 -12.33
N ILE A 196 14.28 -11.95 -11.18
CA ILE A 196 12.98 -12.63 -11.10
C ILE A 196 11.80 -11.66 -11.13
N LEU A 197 11.88 -10.58 -10.37
CA LEU A 197 10.81 -9.61 -10.16
C LEU A 197 11.42 -8.21 -10.27
N GLY A 198 11.66 -7.78 -11.52
CA GLY A 198 12.28 -6.49 -11.85
C GLY A 198 11.32 -5.32 -11.65
N LEU A 199 10.94 -5.07 -10.40
CA LEU A 199 10.06 -4.01 -9.95
C LEU A 199 10.69 -3.34 -8.73
N ASP A 200 10.65 -2.01 -8.71
CA ASP A 200 10.87 -1.28 -7.47
C ASP A 200 9.62 -1.42 -6.56
N TYR A 201 9.80 -1.23 -5.26
CA TYR A 201 8.74 -1.40 -4.27
C TYR A 201 7.46 -0.60 -4.63
N GLU A 202 7.61 0.68 -5.01
CA GLU A 202 6.46 1.49 -5.40
C GLU A 202 5.73 0.98 -6.65
N GLU A 203 6.46 0.47 -7.64
CA GLU A 203 5.84 -0.11 -8.83
C GLU A 203 5.07 -1.38 -8.45
N PHE A 204 5.62 -2.21 -7.57
CA PHE A 204 4.97 -3.41 -7.06
C PHE A 204 3.68 -3.10 -6.28
N VAL A 205 3.73 -2.14 -5.35
CA VAL A 205 2.55 -1.69 -4.58
C VAL A 205 1.45 -1.22 -5.54
N ARG A 206 1.80 -0.40 -6.54
CA ARG A 206 0.84 0.08 -7.56
C ARG A 206 0.24 -1.06 -8.39
N GLY A 207 1.00 -2.13 -8.63
CA GLY A 207 0.56 -3.31 -9.37
C GLY A 207 -0.33 -4.27 -8.55
N CYS A 208 -0.18 -4.29 -7.23
CA CYS A 208 -0.99 -5.10 -6.33
C CYS A 208 -2.43 -4.59 -6.23
N HIS A 209 -3.36 -5.41 -5.74
CA HIS A 209 -4.78 -5.03 -5.60
C HIS A 209 -5.14 -4.59 -4.18
N MET A 210 -4.50 -5.14 -3.16
CA MET A 210 -4.74 -4.79 -1.76
C MET A 210 -3.48 -5.01 -0.92
N GLY A 211 -3.15 -4.06 -0.04
CA GLY A 211 -2.17 -4.24 1.02
C GLY A 211 -2.80 -4.82 2.28
N VAL A 212 -2.13 -5.73 2.97
CA VAL A 212 -2.66 -6.40 4.17
C VAL A 212 -1.61 -6.32 5.28
N PHE A 213 -1.86 -5.43 6.25
CA PHE A 213 -0.95 -5.06 7.33
C PHE A 213 -1.62 -5.23 8.68
N PRO A 214 -1.91 -6.47 9.10
CA PRO A 214 -2.64 -6.74 10.33
C PRO A 214 -1.73 -6.58 11.57
N SER A 215 -1.02 -5.47 11.71
CA SER A 215 -0.02 -5.27 12.75
C SER A 215 -0.58 -5.39 14.17
N TYR A 216 0.19 -6.01 15.06
CA TYR A 216 -0.05 -6.02 16.50
C TYR A 216 0.64 -4.84 17.20
N TYR A 217 1.86 -4.53 16.79
CA TYR A 217 2.63 -3.39 17.30
C TYR A 217 3.18 -2.57 16.13
N GLU A 218 2.58 -1.40 15.92
CA GLU A 218 2.97 -0.48 14.85
C GLU A 218 2.65 0.96 15.27
N PRO A 219 3.65 1.72 15.78
CA PRO A 219 3.40 3.06 16.33
C PRO A 219 2.74 4.03 15.36
N TRP A 220 3.07 3.92 14.07
CA TRP A 220 2.44 4.68 13.00
C TRP A 220 1.88 3.75 11.93
N GLY A 221 2.70 3.32 10.98
CA GLY A 221 2.26 2.48 9.87
C GLY A 221 2.43 3.21 8.53
N TYR A 222 3.68 3.36 8.12
CA TYR A 222 4.00 3.97 6.82
C TYR A 222 3.52 3.13 5.65
N THR A 223 3.58 1.80 5.74
CA THR A 223 3.20 0.89 4.66
C THR A 223 1.73 1.04 4.23
N PRO A 224 0.72 1.05 5.14
CA PRO A 224 -0.66 1.36 4.75
C PRO A 224 -0.88 2.83 4.34
N ALA A 225 -0.12 3.78 4.89
CA ALA A 225 -0.18 5.19 4.47
C ALA A 225 0.31 5.35 3.02
N GLU A 226 1.45 4.76 2.67
CA GLU A 226 2.01 4.71 1.31
C GLU A 226 1.04 4.05 0.33
N CYS A 227 0.40 2.94 0.73
CA CYS A 227 -0.66 2.31 -0.07
C CYS A 227 -1.79 3.29 -0.38
N THR A 228 -2.23 4.07 0.63
CA THR A 228 -3.29 5.05 0.48
C THR A 228 -2.90 6.17 -0.50
N VAL A 229 -1.67 6.69 -0.37
CA VAL A 229 -1.11 7.68 -1.31
C VAL A 229 -1.03 7.13 -2.74
N MET A 230 -0.77 5.83 -2.90
CA MET A 230 -0.73 5.17 -4.22
C MET A 230 -2.10 4.71 -4.74
N GLY A 231 -3.20 5.01 -4.04
CA GLY A 231 -4.55 4.61 -4.43
C GLY A 231 -4.80 3.10 -4.30
N ILE A 232 -4.13 2.44 -3.36
CA ILE A 232 -4.24 0.99 -3.09
C ILE A 232 -5.02 0.77 -1.79
N PRO A 233 -6.18 0.09 -1.83
CA PRO A 233 -6.89 -0.29 -0.62
C PRO A 233 -5.99 -1.09 0.32
N SER A 234 -6.15 -0.87 1.62
CA SER A 234 -5.34 -1.54 2.63
C SER A 234 -6.17 -2.05 3.79
N ILE A 235 -5.75 -3.17 4.36
CA ILE A 235 -6.22 -3.66 5.65
C ILE A 235 -5.18 -3.31 6.71
N THR A 236 -5.60 -2.66 7.78
CA THR A 236 -4.80 -2.32 8.96
C THR A 236 -5.53 -2.75 10.24
N THR A 237 -5.05 -2.33 11.41
CA THR A 237 -5.64 -2.69 12.71
C THR A 237 -5.88 -1.45 13.56
N ASN A 238 -6.81 -1.55 14.51
CA ASN A 238 -7.01 -0.51 15.53
C ASN A 238 -5.91 -0.45 16.62
N LEU A 239 -4.84 -1.25 16.47
CA LEU A 239 -3.60 -1.15 17.26
C LEU A 239 -2.50 -0.40 16.50
N SER A 240 -2.65 -0.22 15.18
CA SER A 240 -1.75 0.58 14.36
C SER A 240 -2.08 2.07 14.52
N GLY A 241 -1.06 2.93 14.60
CA GLY A 241 -1.26 4.38 14.67
C GLY A 241 -2.04 4.93 13.48
N PHE A 242 -1.76 4.44 12.27
CA PHE A 242 -2.46 4.76 11.04
C PHE A 242 -3.92 4.31 11.10
N GLY A 243 -4.18 3.09 11.57
CA GLY A 243 -5.55 2.58 11.72
C GLY A 243 -6.36 3.43 12.71
N SER A 244 -5.75 3.80 13.83
CA SER A 244 -6.39 4.65 14.85
C SER A 244 -6.67 6.05 14.27
N PHE A 245 -5.68 6.65 13.59
CA PHE A 245 -5.83 7.95 12.92
C PHE A 245 -6.97 7.96 11.89
N MET A 246 -7.04 6.94 11.03
CA MET A 246 -8.09 6.86 10.00
C MET A 246 -9.48 6.59 10.61
N GLN A 247 -9.55 5.82 11.71
CA GLN A 247 -10.79 5.56 12.43
C GLN A 247 -11.37 6.82 13.08
N ASP A 248 -10.52 7.71 13.60
CA ASP A 248 -10.96 8.96 14.21
C ASP A 248 -11.43 9.98 13.16
N LEU A 249 -10.78 9.98 11.99
CA LEU A 249 -11.02 10.96 10.92
C LEU A 249 -12.22 10.60 10.03
N ILE A 250 -12.48 9.30 9.81
CA ILE A 250 -13.46 8.81 8.82
C ILE A 250 -14.52 7.95 9.50
N GLU A 251 -15.79 8.26 9.26
CA GLU A 251 -16.92 7.54 9.86
C GLU A 251 -17.03 6.09 9.36
N LYS A 252 -16.82 5.85 8.06
CA LYS A 252 -16.84 4.52 7.43
C LYS A 252 -15.58 4.27 6.59
N PRO A 253 -14.44 3.94 7.24
CA PRO A 253 -13.17 3.74 6.54
C PRO A 253 -13.23 2.66 5.44
N GLU A 254 -14.05 1.62 5.64
CA GLU A 254 -14.19 0.49 4.71
C GLU A 254 -14.75 0.87 3.34
N ASP A 255 -15.67 1.85 3.28
CA ASP A 255 -16.26 2.37 2.05
C ASP A 255 -15.25 3.19 1.23
N GLU A 256 -14.29 3.79 1.93
CA GLU A 256 -13.17 4.53 1.35
C GLU A 256 -11.97 3.61 1.01
N GLY A 257 -12.02 2.33 1.39
CA GLY A 257 -11.00 1.33 1.06
C GLY A 257 -9.92 1.13 2.12
N ILE A 258 -10.15 1.62 3.35
CA ILE A 258 -9.32 1.35 4.53
C ILE A 258 -10.09 0.39 5.43
N TYR A 259 -9.70 -0.87 5.44
CA TYR A 259 -10.33 -1.87 6.31
C TYR A 259 -9.56 -1.93 7.62
N ILE A 260 -10.27 -1.84 8.75
CA ILE A 260 -9.66 -1.85 10.07
C ILE A 260 -10.12 -3.10 10.79
N VAL A 261 -9.17 -3.99 11.10
CA VAL A 261 -9.41 -5.17 11.93
C VAL A 261 -9.35 -4.78 13.40
N ASP A 262 -10.31 -5.24 14.18
CA ASP A 262 -10.28 -5.08 15.63
C ASP A 262 -9.37 -6.14 16.24
N ARG A 263 -8.19 -5.71 16.70
CA ARG A 263 -7.24 -6.54 17.45
C ARG A 263 -7.11 -6.11 18.91
N ARG A 264 -7.90 -5.11 19.34
CA ARG A 264 -7.83 -4.53 20.68
C ARG A 264 -8.93 -5.07 21.60
N MET A 265 -10.14 -5.20 21.08
CA MET A 265 -11.32 -5.59 21.86
C MET A 265 -11.80 -7.01 21.56
N GLN A 266 -11.17 -7.69 20.60
CA GLN A 266 -11.55 -9.03 20.15
C GLN A 266 -10.48 -10.08 20.48
N SER A 267 -10.89 -11.34 20.49
CA SER A 267 -9.96 -12.47 20.59
C SER A 267 -9.12 -12.59 19.31
N ILE A 268 -7.96 -13.25 19.39
CA ILE A 268 -7.10 -13.49 18.22
C ILE A 268 -7.89 -14.24 17.12
N GLU A 269 -8.71 -15.20 17.52
CA GLU A 269 -9.51 -16.02 16.61
C GLU A 269 -10.55 -15.19 15.85
N ASP A 270 -11.25 -14.30 16.57
CA ASP A 270 -12.24 -13.39 15.97
C ASP A 270 -11.56 -12.38 15.03
N SER A 271 -10.38 -11.86 15.40
CA SER A 271 -9.61 -10.95 14.54
C SER A 271 -9.15 -11.64 13.24
N VAL A 272 -8.71 -12.90 13.31
CA VAL A 272 -8.36 -13.71 12.12
C VAL A 272 -9.60 -13.92 11.25
N GLN A 273 -10.73 -14.22 11.88
CA GLN A 273 -11.99 -14.43 11.19
C GLN A 273 -12.46 -13.16 10.45
N GLN A 274 -12.40 -12.01 11.12
CA GLN A 274 -12.70 -10.70 10.55
C GLN A 274 -11.77 -10.36 9.38
N LEU A 275 -10.46 -10.58 9.53
CA LEU A 275 -9.50 -10.35 8.45
C LEU A 275 -9.81 -11.21 7.23
N SER A 276 -10.10 -12.51 7.43
CA SER A 276 -10.50 -13.41 6.34
C SER A 276 -11.78 -12.93 5.65
N GLU A 277 -12.74 -12.37 6.39
CA GLU A 277 -14.00 -11.86 5.86
C GLU A 277 -13.82 -10.59 5.04
N GLN A 278 -13.00 -9.66 5.49
CA GLN A 278 -12.65 -8.46 4.74
C GLN A 278 -11.96 -8.82 3.41
N MET A 279 -11.03 -9.79 3.44
CA MET A 279 -10.39 -10.29 2.21
C MET A 279 -11.39 -10.97 1.27
N LEU A 280 -12.31 -11.78 1.80
CA LEU A 280 -13.36 -12.43 1.01
C LEU A 280 -14.33 -11.41 0.38
N ALA A 281 -14.75 -10.41 1.15
CA ALA A 281 -15.61 -9.33 0.66
C ALA A 281 -14.93 -8.56 -0.48
N PHE A 282 -13.62 -8.32 -0.38
CA PHE A 282 -12.85 -7.72 -1.48
C PHE A 282 -12.77 -8.62 -2.71
N CYS A 283 -12.58 -9.93 -2.54
CA CYS A 283 -12.59 -10.90 -3.63
C CYS A 283 -13.91 -10.91 -4.41
N ASN A 284 -15.04 -10.67 -3.73
CA ASN A 284 -16.37 -10.62 -4.33
C ASN A 284 -16.67 -9.31 -5.08
N LYS A 285 -15.81 -8.28 -4.98
CA LYS A 285 -16.00 -7.04 -5.73
C LYS A 285 -15.73 -7.26 -7.22
N THR A 286 -16.57 -6.69 -8.07
CA THR A 286 -16.33 -6.61 -9.53
C THR A 286 -15.14 -5.69 -9.87
N ARG A 287 -14.60 -5.81 -11.09
CA ARG A 287 -13.53 -4.92 -11.58
C ARG A 287 -13.90 -3.44 -11.47
N ARG A 288 -15.15 -3.08 -11.82
CA ARG A 288 -15.66 -1.70 -11.72
C ARG A 288 -15.71 -1.21 -10.28
N GLN A 289 -16.18 -2.04 -9.34
CA GLN A 289 -16.19 -1.70 -7.92
C GLN A 289 -14.77 -1.50 -7.37
N ARG A 290 -13.81 -2.33 -7.78
CA ARG A 290 -12.39 -2.18 -7.38
C ARG A 290 -11.77 -0.89 -7.92
N ILE A 291 -12.06 -0.52 -9.18
CA ILE A 291 -11.60 0.75 -9.76
C ILE A 291 -12.19 1.94 -8.98
N ASN A 292 -13.50 1.91 -8.71
CA ASN A 292 -14.14 2.97 -7.94
C ASN A 292 -13.56 3.09 -6.53
N GLN A 293 -13.27 1.97 -5.87
CA GLN A 293 -12.66 1.99 -4.54
C GLN A 293 -11.24 2.58 -4.58
N ARG A 294 -10.41 2.23 -5.57
CA ARG A 294 -9.08 2.84 -5.74
C ARG A 294 -9.13 4.36 -5.90
N ASN A 295 -10.08 4.86 -6.70
CA ASN A 295 -10.28 6.29 -6.88
C ASN A 295 -10.70 7.00 -5.59
N ARG A 296 -11.39 6.30 -4.67
CA ARG A 296 -11.72 6.82 -3.33
C ARG A 296 -10.49 6.86 -2.43
N VAL A 297 -9.72 5.76 -2.40
CA VAL A 297 -8.46 5.68 -1.65
C VAL A 297 -7.51 6.81 -2.03
N GLU A 298 -7.33 7.06 -3.33
CA GLU A 298 -6.43 8.11 -3.82
C GLU A 298 -6.86 9.52 -3.38
N ARG A 299 -8.18 9.79 -3.27
CA ARG A 299 -8.70 11.08 -2.80
C ARG A 299 -8.37 11.38 -1.34
N MET A 300 -8.05 10.36 -0.55
CA MET A 300 -7.64 10.53 0.84
C MET A 300 -6.15 10.89 0.98
N SER A 301 -5.36 10.78 -0.10
CA SER A 301 -3.92 11.09 -0.06
C SER A 301 -3.58 12.47 0.52
N PRO A 302 -4.35 13.57 0.30
CA PRO A 302 -4.02 14.86 0.89
C PRO A 302 -4.11 14.86 2.43
N LEU A 303 -4.93 14.01 3.03
CA LEU A 303 -5.06 13.91 4.50
C LEU A 303 -3.75 13.45 5.15
N LEU A 304 -2.90 12.77 4.39
CA LEU A 304 -1.62 12.24 4.83
C LEU A 304 -0.44 13.14 4.42
N ASP A 305 -0.71 14.28 3.78
CA ASP A 305 0.31 15.22 3.33
C ASP A 305 0.85 16.05 4.51
N TRP A 306 2.15 16.37 4.48
CA TRP A 306 2.79 17.20 5.50
C TRP A 306 2.22 18.61 5.59
N LYS A 307 1.59 19.13 4.54
CA LYS A 307 0.85 20.39 4.59
C LYS A 307 -0.28 20.35 5.63
N ASN A 308 -0.92 19.19 5.81
CA ASN A 308 -1.96 19.00 6.81
C ASN A 308 -1.39 18.50 8.15
N LEU A 309 -0.52 17.48 8.11
CA LEU A 309 0.05 16.89 9.33
C LEU A 309 1.03 17.83 10.07
N GLY A 310 1.67 18.76 9.35
CA GLY A 310 2.62 19.72 9.92
C GLY A 310 1.99 20.73 10.86
N VAL A 311 0.67 20.93 10.81
CA VAL A 311 -0.07 21.79 11.75
C VAL A 311 0.10 21.31 13.19
N GLU A 312 0.13 19.99 13.42
CA GLU A 312 0.34 19.43 14.77
C GLU A 312 1.74 19.75 15.33
N TYR A 313 2.75 19.85 14.47
CA TYR A 313 4.09 20.30 14.87
C TYR A 313 4.10 21.80 15.22
N SER A 314 3.33 22.63 14.52
CA SER A 314 3.18 24.05 14.85
C SER A 314 2.46 24.23 16.19
N LYS A 315 1.38 23.49 16.43
CA LYS A 315 0.68 23.44 17.73
C LYS A 315 1.63 23.04 18.86
N ALA A 316 2.42 21.99 18.68
CA ALA A 316 3.39 21.54 19.70
C ALA A 316 4.43 22.63 20.03
N ARG A 317 4.95 23.34 19.02
CA ARG A 317 5.90 24.45 19.21
C ARG A 317 5.26 25.63 19.93
N GLN A 318 4.05 26.02 19.54
CA GLN A 318 3.31 27.10 20.21
C GLN A 318 3.02 26.76 21.67
N LEU A 319 2.55 25.54 21.95
CA LEU A 319 2.30 25.07 23.31
C LEU A 319 3.57 25.08 24.17
N ALA A 320 4.71 24.66 23.61
CA ALA A 320 6.00 24.68 24.30
C ALA A 320 6.42 26.12 24.66
N LEU A 321 6.29 27.07 23.73
CA LEU A 321 6.60 28.48 23.99
C LEU A 321 5.66 29.10 25.02
N ARG A 322 4.35 28.82 24.94
CA ARG A 322 3.35 29.32 25.91
C ARG A 322 3.65 28.83 27.33
N ARG A 323 4.10 27.58 27.49
CA ARG A 323 4.51 27.01 28.78
C ARG A 323 5.83 27.57 29.30
N ALA A 324 6.80 27.84 28.42
CA ALA A 324 8.10 28.35 28.80
C ALA A 324 8.11 29.86 29.11
N TYR A 325 7.28 30.64 28.39
CA TYR A 325 7.23 32.09 28.49
C TYR A 325 5.79 32.61 28.65
N PRO A 326 5.05 32.20 29.69
CA PRO A 326 3.64 32.54 29.84
C PRO A 326 3.38 34.05 29.79
N ASP A 327 4.23 34.87 30.42
CA ASP A 327 4.11 36.33 30.46
C ASP A 327 4.31 37.03 29.10
N ALA A 328 4.90 36.34 28.12
CA ALA A 328 5.15 36.86 26.78
C ALA A 328 3.95 36.69 25.83
N PHE A 329 2.97 35.88 26.22
CA PHE A 329 1.72 35.66 25.49
C PHE A 329 0.58 36.33 26.26
N GLY A 330 -0.20 37.20 25.60
CA GLY A 330 -1.26 37.96 26.27
C GLY A 330 -2.49 37.10 26.58
N ASP A 331 -3.30 37.53 27.55
CA ASP A 331 -4.60 36.90 27.88
C ASP A 331 -5.69 37.11 26.79
N GLU A 332 -5.37 37.84 25.71
CA GLU A 332 -6.28 38.12 24.58
C GLU A 332 -5.99 37.26 23.34
N ASP A 333 -4.89 36.50 23.30
CA ASP A 333 -4.61 35.51 22.22
C ASP A 333 -5.36 34.17 22.48
N ASP A 334 -6.32 34.21 23.40
CA ASP A 334 -6.82 33.07 24.13
C ASP A 334 -8.03 32.41 23.43
N ILE A 335 -7.90 31.10 23.22
CA ILE A 335 -8.94 30.05 23.25
C ILE A 335 -9.45 29.48 21.92
N ASP A 336 -9.45 30.19 20.78
CA ASP A 336 -10.09 29.62 19.57
C ASP A 336 -9.20 28.68 18.74
N ASP A 337 -7.87 28.83 18.74
CA ASP A 337 -7.00 28.10 17.79
C ASP A 337 -6.59 26.69 18.22
N PHE A 338 -6.81 26.30 19.49
CA PHE A 338 -6.50 24.95 19.98
C PHE A 338 -7.72 24.01 20.03
N ALA A 339 -8.95 24.55 19.94
CA ALA A 339 -10.19 23.80 20.12
C ALA A 339 -10.84 23.32 18.81
N GLY A 340 -10.25 23.64 17.65
CA GLY A 340 -10.67 23.14 16.35
C GLY A 340 -10.36 21.65 16.19
N GLY A 341 -11.23 20.79 16.72
CA GLY A 341 -11.23 19.36 16.41
C GLY A 341 -11.26 19.16 14.90
N THR A 342 -10.60 18.12 14.40
CA THR A 342 -10.64 17.71 13.00
C THR A 342 -12.10 17.69 12.54
N ASN A 343 -12.49 18.63 11.68
CA ASN A 343 -13.80 18.61 11.04
C ASN A 343 -13.95 17.25 10.35
N LYS A 344 -14.77 16.36 10.92
CA LYS A 344 -15.14 15.10 10.28
C LYS A 344 -15.76 15.48 8.94
N MET A 345 -15.18 14.99 7.84
CA MET A 345 -15.71 15.21 6.50
C MET A 345 -17.17 14.74 6.47
N PRO A 346 -18.16 15.61 6.23
CA PRO A 346 -19.52 15.14 6.05
C PRO A 346 -19.74 14.69 4.60
N PHE A 347 -20.55 13.64 4.48
CA PHE A 347 -21.17 13.04 3.28
C PHE A 347 -20.38 12.00 2.48
N SER A 348 -20.63 10.75 2.86
CA SER A 348 -20.80 9.62 1.93
C SER A 348 -21.78 9.98 0.80
N VAL A 349 -21.33 9.89 -0.45
CA VAL A 349 -22.19 10.01 -1.63
C VAL A 349 -23.13 8.79 -1.71
N PRO A 350 -24.41 8.93 -2.09
CA PRO A 350 -25.36 7.82 -2.14
C PRO A 350 -24.85 6.67 -3.01
N GLY A 351 -25.19 5.44 -2.60
CA GLY A 351 -24.92 4.23 -3.38
C GLY A 351 -25.39 4.39 -4.83
N SER A 352 -24.63 3.79 -5.75
CA SER A 352 -24.88 3.82 -7.19
C SER A 352 -26.37 3.56 -7.52
N PRO A 353 -26.94 4.19 -8.57
CA PRO A 353 -28.35 4.01 -8.90
C PRO A 353 -28.68 2.53 -9.04
N ARG A 354 -29.64 2.06 -8.25
CA ARG A 354 -30.23 0.72 -8.43
C ARG A 354 -30.93 0.71 -9.77
N PHE A 355 -30.53 -0.19 -10.67
CA PHE A 355 -31.27 -0.47 -11.89
C PHE A 355 -32.71 -0.87 -11.52
N ARG A 356 -33.68 -0.01 -11.80
CA ARG A 356 -35.10 -0.40 -11.79
C ARG A 356 -35.33 -1.33 -12.98
N HIS A 357 -35.86 -2.52 -12.71
CA HIS A 357 -36.47 -3.38 -13.72
C HIS A 357 -37.66 -2.64 -14.35
N GLY A 358 -37.70 -2.54 -15.68
CA GLY A 358 -38.87 -2.06 -16.42
C GLY A 358 -38.52 -1.42 -17.76
N ALA A 359 -38.67 -2.21 -18.83
CA ALA A 359 -38.83 -1.86 -20.25
C ALA A 359 -38.21 -0.53 -20.77
N MET A 360 -37.12 -0.64 -21.54
CA MET A 360 -36.77 0.38 -22.55
C MET A 360 -37.02 -0.20 -23.95
N THR A 361 -37.72 0.58 -24.78
CA THR A 361 -37.92 0.31 -26.21
C THR A 361 -36.69 0.72 -27.03
N PRO A 362 -36.36 0.01 -28.13
CA PRO A 362 -35.20 0.30 -28.98
C PRO A 362 -35.38 1.62 -29.78
N GLY A 363 -35.03 2.74 -29.15
CA GLY A 363 -35.13 4.09 -29.74
C GLY A 363 -34.42 5.17 -28.91
N ASP A 364 -34.30 4.97 -27.60
CA ASP A 364 -33.68 5.93 -26.66
C ASP A 364 -32.15 5.74 -26.47
N ILE A 365 -31.48 5.04 -27.38
CA ILE A 365 -30.03 4.75 -27.30
C ILE A 365 -29.18 5.87 -27.97
N GLY A 366 -29.80 6.84 -28.62
CA GLY A 366 -29.13 7.86 -29.43
C GLY A 366 -28.71 9.16 -28.72
N THR A 367 -29.18 9.44 -27.50
CA THR A 367 -29.08 10.80 -26.90
C THR A 367 -28.10 10.94 -25.73
N LEU A 368 -27.32 9.91 -25.39
CA LEU A 368 -26.30 10.01 -24.33
C LEU A 368 -25.00 10.72 -24.78
N THR A 369 -24.73 10.78 -26.09
CA THR A 369 -23.61 11.55 -26.65
C THR A 369 -23.94 13.04 -26.80
N GLU A 370 -25.21 13.40 -27.03
CA GLU A 370 -25.66 14.80 -27.06
C GLU A 370 -25.75 15.42 -25.66
N GLU A 371 -26.14 14.66 -24.63
CA GLU A 371 -26.13 15.14 -23.24
C GLU A 371 -24.70 15.28 -22.65
N MET A 372 -23.69 14.59 -23.21
CA MET A 372 -22.29 14.76 -22.79
C MET A 372 -21.59 15.95 -23.46
N GLN A 373 -22.08 16.43 -24.61
CA GLN A 373 -21.53 17.63 -25.28
C GLN A 373 -22.12 18.95 -24.76
N ALA A 374 -23.28 18.91 -24.09
CA ALA A 374 -23.87 20.08 -23.44
C ALA A 374 -23.30 20.39 -22.03
N LEU A 375 -22.40 19.53 -21.50
CA LEU A 375 -21.79 19.69 -20.19
C LEU A 375 -20.39 20.35 -20.25
N GLN A 376 -20.21 21.32 -21.15
CA GLN A 376 -19.13 22.29 -21.02
C GLN A 376 -19.59 23.52 -20.24
N THR A 377 -18.95 23.66 -19.08
CA THR A 377 -18.73 24.89 -18.31
C THR A 377 -19.88 25.45 -17.47
N SER A 378 -19.51 25.70 -16.21
CA SER A 378 -20.17 26.52 -15.18
C SER A 378 -21.59 26.12 -14.77
N ASP A 379 -21.67 25.20 -13.80
CA ASP A 379 -22.62 25.36 -12.69
C ASP A 379 -22.05 24.73 -11.41
N TYR A 380 -20.99 25.39 -10.94
CA TYR A 380 -20.32 25.12 -9.67
C TYR A 380 -21.04 25.92 -8.56
N LYS A 381 -22.12 25.36 -8.00
CA LYS A 381 -22.78 25.95 -6.82
C LYS A 381 -22.02 25.62 -5.54
N GLY A 382 -21.05 26.48 -5.25
CA GLY A 382 -20.83 27.13 -3.96
C GLY A 382 -21.04 26.34 -2.68
N GLN A 383 -20.02 25.58 -2.27
CA GLN A 383 -19.49 25.73 -0.92
C GLN A 383 -17.99 26.06 -1.05
N ALA A 384 -17.65 27.28 -0.69
CA ALA A 384 -16.27 27.73 -0.62
C ALA A 384 -15.64 27.12 0.64
N TRP A 385 -14.63 26.27 0.45
CA TRP A 385 -13.56 26.15 1.44
C TRP A 385 -12.92 27.53 1.61
N PRO A 386 -12.45 27.93 2.81
CA PRO A 386 -11.69 29.15 2.95
C PRO A 386 -10.50 29.07 1.99
N ARG A 387 -10.56 29.82 0.89
CA ARG A 387 -9.42 30.02 0.01
C ARG A 387 -8.41 30.85 0.80
N MET A 388 -7.27 30.25 1.13
CA MET A 388 -6.02 31.01 1.15
C MET A 388 -5.87 31.68 -0.21
N GLN A 389 -5.46 32.94 -0.20
CA GLN A 389 -5.44 33.77 -1.40
C GLN A 389 -4.35 33.25 -2.36
N PRO A 390 -4.45 33.52 -3.67
CA PRO A 390 -3.41 33.14 -4.64
C PRO A 390 -2.05 33.79 -4.40
N GLU A 391 -1.93 34.71 -3.43
CA GLU A 391 -0.67 35.33 -3.03
C GLU A 391 0.11 34.48 -2.01
N ASP A 392 -0.47 33.38 -1.50
CA ASP A 392 0.19 32.46 -0.54
C ASP A 392 1.03 31.36 -1.24
N GLU A 393 1.43 31.56 -2.50
CA GLU A 393 2.38 30.68 -3.22
C GLU A 393 3.85 30.88 -2.80
N GLU A 394 4.16 31.82 -1.91
CA GLU A 394 5.45 31.86 -1.23
C GLU A 394 5.50 30.83 -0.09
N ASP A 395 6.59 30.05 -0.02
CA ASP A 395 6.96 29.03 0.98
C ASP A 395 6.92 29.53 2.45
N SER A 396 5.77 29.96 2.94
CA SER A 396 5.62 30.54 4.26
C SER A 396 4.55 29.77 5.05
N TYR A 397 5.00 29.09 6.09
CA TYR A 397 4.11 28.52 7.10
C TYR A 397 3.25 29.64 7.69
N PRO A 398 1.91 29.49 7.76
CA PRO A 398 0.99 30.57 8.17
C PRO A 398 1.02 30.89 9.68
N PHE A 399 2.05 30.47 10.40
CA PHE A 399 2.22 30.72 11.83
C PHE A 399 3.39 31.69 12.05
N PRO A 400 3.19 33.02 11.88
CA PRO A 400 4.23 33.98 12.25
C PRO A 400 4.42 33.92 13.76
N LEU A 401 5.58 33.42 14.20
CA LEU A 401 6.02 33.50 15.59
C LEU A 401 6.41 34.95 15.90
N VAL A 402 5.43 35.80 16.19
CA VAL A 402 5.68 37.16 16.66
C VAL A 402 5.93 37.13 18.16
N LEU A 403 7.19 36.94 18.55
CA LEU A 403 7.61 37.23 19.93
C LEU A 403 7.64 38.75 20.11
N LYS A 404 6.72 39.30 20.92
CA LYS A 404 6.80 40.70 21.33
C LYS A 404 8.03 40.88 22.24
N VAL A 405 9.08 41.50 21.71
CA VAL A 405 10.18 42.01 22.52
C VAL A 405 9.67 43.21 23.31
N ARG A 406 9.25 43.02 24.56
CA ARG A 406 9.04 44.15 25.46
C ARG A 406 10.41 44.79 25.74
N SER A 407 10.54 46.07 25.38
CA SER A 407 11.69 46.88 25.70
C SER A 407 11.90 46.88 27.23
N ARG A 408 13.10 46.48 27.66
CA ARG A 408 13.54 46.59 29.04
C ARG A 408 13.70 48.07 29.39
N ALA A 409 12.63 48.70 29.87
CA ALA A 409 12.70 49.95 30.60
C ALA A 409 11.61 49.97 31.67
N GLY A 410 12.00 49.69 32.92
CA GLY A 410 11.18 49.98 34.08
C GLY A 410 10.38 48.80 34.66
N SER A 411 11.05 47.82 35.26
CA SER A 411 10.75 47.42 36.64
C SER A 411 11.75 46.35 37.09
N VAL A 412 12.33 46.65 38.23
CA VAL A 412 13.36 45.91 38.93
C VAL A 412 12.63 45.00 39.91
N MET A 413 12.98 43.71 39.92
CA MET A 413 13.03 42.77 41.06
C MET A 413 12.82 41.34 40.53
N SER A 414 13.93 40.69 40.23
CA SER A 414 14.04 39.24 40.14
C SER A 414 13.89 38.63 41.54
N GLY A 415 12.90 37.78 41.72
CA GLY A 415 12.82 36.89 42.90
C GLY A 415 11.46 36.93 43.62
N ALA A 416 10.49 36.19 43.09
CA ALA A 416 9.30 35.64 43.74
C ALA A 416 8.42 35.06 42.62
N SER A 417 7.73 33.92 42.66
CA SER A 417 7.62 32.79 43.57
C SER A 417 6.87 31.72 42.77
N THR A 418 7.45 30.53 42.56
CA THR A 418 6.67 29.34 42.15
C THR A 418 5.96 28.77 43.37
N PRO A 419 4.66 28.46 43.32
CA PRO A 419 3.99 27.70 44.37
C PRO A 419 4.16 26.21 44.09
N GLY A 420 5.06 25.55 44.82
CA GLY A 420 5.22 24.08 44.76
C GLY A 420 6.39 23.60 45.61
N GLY A 421 6.08 23.02 46.76
CA GLY A 421 7.04 22.67 47.81
C GLY A 421 8.09 21.62 47.43
N GLY A 422 9.32 21.92 47.84
CA GLY A 422 10.46 21.00 47.92
C GLY A 422 11.68 21.79 48.37
N MET A 423 12.32 21.40 49.48
CA MET A 423 13.52 22.06 50.01
C MET A 423 14.67 21.98 48.97
N SER A 424 14.80 23.00 48.13
CA SER A 424 15.97 23.16 47.28
C SER A 424 17.03 23.93 48.06
N ARG A 425 18.08 23.21 48.48
CA ARG A 425 19.31 23.85 48.95
C ARG A 425 19.97 24.52 47.74
N THR A 426 19.89 25.84 47.68
CA THR A 426 20.65 26.63 46.71
C THR A 426 22.14 26.48 47.01
N LEU A 427 22.91 26.04 46.01
CA LEU A 427 24.36 25.94 46.08
C LEU A 427 24.94 27.33 46.37
N SER A 428 25.80 27.43 47.39
CA SER A 428 26.45 28.70 47.72
C SER A 428 27.60 28.98 46.75
N GLU A 429 28.00 30.25 46.66
CA GLU A 429 29.15 30.66 45.84
C GLU A 429 30.44 29.92 46.23
N GLY A 430 30.59 29.53 47.51
CA GLY A 430 31.68 28.70 47.99
C GLY A 430 31.59 27.21 47.61
N ASP A 431 30.41 26.72 47.20
CA ASP A 431 30.25 25.38 46.66
C ASP A 431 30.61 25.33 45.17
N LEU A 432 30.36 26.42 44.44
CA LEU A 432 30.77 26.60 43.05
C LEU A 432 32.30 26.74 42.94
N GLN A 433 32.93 27.50 43.83
CA GLN A 433 34.40 27.62 43.87
C GLN A 433 35.10 26.28 44.17
N ARG A 434 34.53 25.46 45.06
CA ARG A 434 35.07 24.11 45.33
C ARG A 434 34.91 23.15 44.15
N ALA A 435 33.84 23.31 43.36
CA ALA A 435 33.67 22.53 42.14
C ALA A 435 34.69 22.93 41.06
N ASP A 436 34.98 24.23 40.92
CA ASP A 436 36.02 24.73 40.00
C ASP A 436 37.43 24.31 40.41
N GLU A 437 37.75 24.33 41.71
CA GLU A 437 39.04 23.81 42.21
C GLU A 437 39.21 22.31 41.88
N ALA A 438 38.15 21.51 42.06
CA ALA A 438 38.17 20.08 41.76
C ALA A 438 38.39 19.80 40.26
N LEU A 439 37.83 20.63 39.38
CA LEU A 439 38.00 20.52 37.93
C LEU A 439 39.38 20.99 37.47
N SER A 440 40.00 21.94 38.16
CA SER A 440 41.33 22.45 37.83
C SER A 440 42.45 21.41 38.00
N HIS A 441 42.22 20.38 38.82
CA HIS A 441 43.16 19.27 39.04
C HIS A 441 43.04 18.13 38.01
N HIS A 442 42.09 18.20 37.08
CA HIS A 442 41.90 17.17 36.06
C HIS A 442 42.68 17.50 34.77
N ARG A 443 43.91 16.98 34.66
CA ARG A 443 44.62 16.97 33.37
C ARG A 443 44.03 15.87 32.47
N PRO A 444 43.72 16.16 31.20
CA PRO A 444 43.29 15.13 30.27
C PRO A 444 44.50 14.25 29.94
N ASN A 445 44.43 12.96 30.30
CA ASN A 445 45.38 11.98 29.79
C ASN A 445 45.13 11.81 28.29
N GLY A 446 46.03 12.35 27.48
CA GLY A 446 46.19 11.95 26.09
C GLY A 446 46.95 10.63 26.00
N HIS A 447 46.41 9.70 25.21
CA HIS A 447 47.11 8.98 24.14
C HIS A 447 46.09 8.47 23.13
#